data_AF-A0A9W4TEN6-F1
#
_entry.id   AF-A0A9W4TEN6-F1
#
_cell.length_a   1.000
_cell.length_b   1.000
_cell.length_c   1.000
_cell.angle_alpha   90.00
_cell.angle_beta   90.00
_cell.angle_gamma   90.00
#
_symmetry.space_group_name_H-M   'P 1'
#
loop_
_entity.id
_entity.type
_entity.pdbx_description
1 polymer ?
#
loop_
_entity_poly.entity_id
_entity_poly.type
_entity_poly.pdbx_seq_one_letter_code
_entity_poly.pdbx_strand_id
1 'polypeptide(L)'
;MFYWFLLFFVSSFQESVEMINYKDELNDEYTGIVLEKYIDVSDHSICKLKLRSGKIVNVWDNCCLRVDLGDSIVKKKGSFDFVIYKLSGSVIVVSIKKNLISPEN
;
A
#
# COMPACT_ATOMS: atom_id res chain seq x y z
N MET A 1 -0.21 -43.72 -4.99
CA MET A 1 0.95 -42.98 -5.54
C MET A 1 0.60 -41.78 -6.42
N PHE A 2 -0.58 -41.69 -7.05
CA PHE A 2 -0.97 -40.52 -7.86
C PHE A 2 -1.32 -39.25 -7.05
N TYR A 3 -1.85 -39.42 -5.84
CA TYR A 3 -2.29 -38.31 -4.99
C TYR A 3 -1.14 -37.41 -4.51
N TRP A 4 0.05 -37.99 -4.34
CA TRP A 4 1.23 -37.26 -3.85
C TRP A 4 1.83 -36.33 -4.93
N PHE A 5 1.81 -36.78 -6.19
CA PHE A 5 2.19 -35.93 -7.33
C PHE A 5 1.22 -34.77 -7.54
N LEU A 6 -0.08 -34.99 -7.28
CA LEU A 6 -1.10 -33.95 -7.44
C LEU A 6 -0.95 -32.83 -6.39
N LEU A 7 -0.65 -33.17 -5.14
CA LEU A 7 -0.36 -32.18 -4.09
C LEU A 7 0.96 -31.43 -4.36
N PHE A 8 1.99 -32.12 -4.88
CA PHE A 8 3.26 -31.48 -5.22
C PHE A 8 3.11 -30.47 -6.36
N PHE A 9 2.28 -30.78 -7.37
CA PHE A 9 2.03 -29.89 -8.51
C PHE A 9 1.26 -28.63 -8.12
N VAL A 10 0.32 -28.69 -7.16
CA VAL A 10 -0.45 -27.52 -6.73
C VAL A 10 0.42 -26.51 -5.96
N SER A 11 1.38 -26.99 -5.17
CA SER A 11 2.25 -26.13 -4.35
C SER A 11 3.26 -25.29 -5.14
N SER A 12 3.61 -25.70 -6.36
CA SER A 12 4.63 -25.05 -7.18
C SER A 12 4.12 -23.83 -7.98
N PHE A 13 2.81 -23.55 -7.94
CA PHE A 13 2.19 -22.38 -8.58
C PHE A 13 1.83 -21.25 -7.61
N GLN A 14 2.15 -21.39 -6.32
CA GLN A 14 1.82 -20.34 -5.35
C GLN A 14 2.81 -19.18 -5.49
N GLU A 15 2.31 -18.00 -5.88
CA GLU A 15 3.12 -16.78 -5.91
C GLU A 15 3.57 -16.40 -4.49
N SER A 16 4.77 -15.84 -4.38
CA SER A 16 5.25 -15.32 -3.10
C SER A 16 4.39 -14.14 -2.67
N VAL A 17 4.25 -13.95 -1.34
CA VAL A 17 3.55 -12.80 -0.76
C VAL A 17 4.14 -11.48 -1.27
N GLU A 18 5.46 -11.42 -1.44
CA GLU A 18 6.14 -10.25 -2.02
C GLU A 18 5.68 -9.95 -3.44
N MET A 19 5.52 -10.97 -4.29
CA MET A 19 5.07 -10.80 -5.67
C MET A 19 3.60 -10.36 -5.73
N ILE A 20 2.76 -10.88 -4.83
CA ILE A 20 1.37 -10.45 -4.68
C ILE A 20 1.32 -8.98 -4.26
N ASN A 21 2.01 -8.61 -3.18
CA ASN A 21 2.08 -7.22 -2.71
C ASN A 21 2.64 -6.26 -3.76
N TYR A 22 3.64 -6.69 -4.53
CA TYR A 22 4.20 -5.91 -5.63
C TYR A 22 3.15 -5.63 -6.71
N LYS A 23 2.39 -6.64 -7.12
CA LYS A 23 1.34 -6.49 -8.14
C LYS A 23 0.17 -5.68 -7.64
N ASP A 24 -0.26 -5.90 -6.40
CA ASP A 24 -1.37 -5.17 -5.79
C ASP A 24 -1.00 -3.69 -5.67
N GLU A 25 0.18 -3.38 -5.12
CA GLU A 25 0.66 -2.01 -5.03
C GLU A 25 0.79 -1.38 -6.42
N LEU A 26 1.30 -2.09 -7.43
CA LEU A 26 1.41 -1.55 -8.79
C LEU A 26 0.04 -1.27 -9.43
N ASN A 27 -0.98 -2.07 -9.11
CA ASN A 27 -2.33 -1.90 -9.63
C ASN A 27 -3.15 -0.85 -8.88
N ASP A 28 -2.74 -0.48 -7.67
CA ASP A 28 -3.52 0.39 -6.80
C ASP A 28 -3.48 1.86 -7.25
N GLU A 29 -4.63 2.53 -7.12
CA GLU A 29 -4.83 3.93 -7.51
C GLU A 29 -5.79 4.65 -6.56
N TYR A 30 -5.40 5.86 -6.18
CA TYR A 30 -6.26 6.74 -5.41
C TYR A 30 -5.82 8.20 -5.53
N THR A 31 -6.79 9.08 -5.36
CA THR A 31 -6.58 10.52 -5.26
C THR A 31 -7.62 11.08 -4.31
N GLY A 32 -7.22 11.98 -3.42
CA GLY A 32 -8.17 12.69 -2.58
C GLY A 32 -7.55 13.38 -1.39
N ILE A 33 -8.40 14.14 -0.69
CA ILE A 33 -8.05 14.87 0.53
C ILE A 33 -8.24 13.96 1.73
N VAL A 34 -7.26 13.89 2.62
CA VAL A 34 -7.30 13.08 3.84
C VAL A 34 -8.18 13.74 4.89
N LEU A 35 -9.21 13.03 5.37
CA LEU A 35 -10.09 13.48 6.46
C LEU A 35 -9.79 12.81 7.79
N GLU A 36 -9.46 11.52 7.76
CA GLU A 36 -9.13 10.74 8.95
C GLU A 36 -7.90 9.87 8.66
N LYS A 37 -7.08 9.66 9.68
CA LYS A 37 -5.90 8.79 9.67
C LYS A 37 -5.94 7.95 10.94
N TYR A 38 -5.85 6.63 10.81
CA TYR A 38 -5.86 5.71 11.96
C TYR A 38 -5.08 4.43 11.65
N ILE A 39 -4.68 3.73 12.71
CA ILE A 39 -4.01 2.42 12.63
C ILE A 39 -5.05 1.36 12.94
N ASP A 40 -5.27 0.44 12.01
CA ASP A 40 -6.18 -0.69 12.20
C ASP A 40 -5.45 -1.85 12.88
N VAL A 41 -5.49 -1.87 14.21
CA VAL A 41 -4.82 -2.89 15.02
C VAL A 41 -5.33 -4.30 14.72
N SER A 42 -6.59 -4.43 14.26
CA SER A 42 -7.17 -5.74 13.92
C SER A 42 -6.67 -6.30 12.59
N ASP A 43 -6.15 -5.43 11.72
CA ASP A 43 -5.68 -5.76 10.38
C ASP A 43 -4.16 -5.52 10.30
N HIS A 44 -3.42 -6.34 11.04
CA HIS A 44 -1.95 -6.28 11.11
C HIS A 44 -1.35 -4.89 11.42
N SER A 45 -2.11 -4.03 12.11
CA SER A 45 -1.70 -2.64 12.39
C SER A 45 -1.42 -1.81 11.14
N ILE A 46 -2.14 -2.07 10.05
CA ILE A 46 -2.02 -1.32 8.80
C ILE A 46 -2.58 0.10 9.00
N CYS A 47 -1.83 1.11 8.54
CA CYS A 47 -2.33 2.48 8.51
C CYS A 47 -3.39 2.67 7.42
N LYS A 48 -4.54 3.24 7.80
CA LYS A 48 -5.66 3.54 6.92
C LYS A 48 -5.91 5.04 6.87
N LEU A 49 -6.13 5.55 5.65
CA LEU A 49 -6.54 6.92 5.40
C LEU A 49 -7.96 6.93 4.84
N LYS A 50 -8.84 7.71 5.45
CA LYS A 50 -10.17 7.98 4.92
C LYS A 50 -10.15 9.28 4.15
N LEU A 51 -10.48 9.21 2.87
CA LEU A 51 -10.49 10.35 1.97
C LEU A 51 -11.84 11.08 2.04
N ARG A 52 -11.87 12.34 1.63
CA ARG A 52 -13.09 13.15 1.55
C ARG A 52 -14.18 12.54 0.66
N SER A 53 -13.79 11.72 -0.32
CA SER A 53 -14.72 10.95 -1.15
C SER A 53 -15.42 9.82 -0.38
N GLY A 54 -15.00 9.50 0.85
CA GLY A 54 -15.44 8.35 1.63
C GLY A 54 -14.62 7.08 1.38
N LYS A 55 -13.71 7.07 0.38
CA LYS A 55 -12.81 5.94 0.13
C LYS A 55 -11.83 5.78 1.28
N ILE A 56 -11.65 4.54 1.75
CA ILE A 56 -10.59 4.17 2.70
C ILE A 56 -9.47 3.52 1.90
N VAL A 57 -8.22 3.92 2.15
CA VAL A 57 -7.03 3.38 1.50
C VAL A 57 -6.03 2.91 2.54
N ASN A 58 -5.40 1.77 2.26
CA ASN A 58 -4.30 1.25 3.06
C ASN A 58 -3.02 1.91 2.59
N VAL A 59 -2.18 2.35 3.53
CA VAL A 59 -0.90 3.00 3.21
C VAL A 59 0.20 2.44 4.08
N TRP A 60 1.40 2.33 3.51
CA TRP A 60 2.60 1.93 4.24
C TRP A 60 2.99 2.97 5.29
N ASP A 61 3.65 2.52 6.35
CA ASP A 61 4.01 3.35 7.51
C ASP A 61 4.84 4.58 7.13
N ASN A 62 5.79 4.42 6.20
CA ASN A 62 6.59 5.54 5.72
C ASN A 62 5.75 6.65 5.06
N CYS A 63 4.64 6.31 4.43
CA CYS A 63 3.69 7.26 3.85
C CYS A 63 2.81 7.83 4.96
N CYS A 64 2.28 6.99 5.84
CA CYS A 64 1.41 7.36 6.96
C CYS A 64 2.04 8.42 7.90
N LEU A 65 3.32 8.27 8.21
CA LEU A 65 4.08 9.20 9.05
C LEU A 65 4.24 10.60 8.43
N ARG A 66 4.10 10.70 7.10
CA ARG A 66 4.32 11.93 6.34
C ARG A 66 3.02 12.61 5.91
N VAL A 67 1.86 12.01 6.18
CA VAL A 67 0.54 12.53 5.80
C VAL A 67 -0.14 13.16 7.01
N ASP A 68 -0.68 14.36 6.83
CA ASP A 68 -1.49 15.07 7.82
C ASP A 68 -2.93 15.22 7.34
N LEU A 69 -3.84 15.53 8.27
CA LEU A 69 -5.24 15.78 7.92
C LEU A 69 -5.35 17.03 7.04
N GLY A 70 -6.15 16.93 5.99
CA GLY A 70 -6.33 17.99 4.99
C GLY A 70 -5.32 17.96 3.84
N ASP A 71 -4.26 17.17 3.92
CA ASP A 71 -3.35 16.95 2.79
C ASP A 71 -4.09 16.25 1.63
N SER A 72 -3.68 16.55 0.39
CA SER A 72 -4.13 15.81 -0.78
C SER A 72 -3.09 14.75 -1.13
N ILE A 73 -3.54 13.51 -1.34
CA ILE A 73 -2.67 12.39 -1.72
C ILE A 73 -3.01 11.91 -3.13
N VAL A 74 -1.99 11.41 -3.84
CA VAL A 74 -2.14 10.80 -5.15
C VAL A 74 -1.24 9.59 -5.25
N LYS A 75 -1.82 8.48 -5.69
CA LYS A 75 -1.10 7.31 -6.18
C LYS A 75 -1.68 6.92 -7.53
N LYS A 76 -0.82 6.77 -8.54
CA LYS A 76 -1.22 6.38 -9.89
C LYS A 76 -0.99 4.89 -10.10
N LYS A 77 -1.90 4.26 -10.84
CA LYS A 77 -1.70 2.90 -11.33
C LYS A 77 -0.41 2.81 -12.15
N GLY A 78 0.35 1.74 -11.97
CA GLY A 78 1.64 1.51 -12.61
C GLY A 78 2.82 2.21 -11.93
N SER A 79 2.59 2.95 -10.84
CA SER A 79 3.64 3.65 -10.09
C SER A 79 3.66 3.22 -8.63
N PHE A 80 4.87 3.15 -8.07
CA PHE A 80 5.13 2.98 -6.63
C PHE A 80 5.24 4.30 -5.89
N ASP A 81 5.09 5.42 -6.59
CA ASP A 81 5.23 6.74 -5.99
C ASP A 81 3.91 7.16 -5.34
N PHE A 82 4.02 7.50 -4.07
CA PHE A 82 2.99 8.11 -3.26
C PHE A 82 3.28 9.59 -3.14
N VAL A 83 2.42 10.42 -3.74
CA VAL A 83 2.60 11.87 -3.78
C VAL A 83 1.68 12.52 -2.76
N ILE A 84 2.26 13.41 -1.94
CA ILE A 84 1.57 14.16 -0.90
C ILE A 84 1.70 15.64 -1.23
N TYR A 85 0.57 16.32 -1.38
CA TYR A 85 0.47 17.76 -1.49
C TYR A 85 0.07 18.32 -0.14
N LYS A 86 1.03 18.98 0.52
CA LYS A 86 0.82 19.59 1.83
C LYS A 86 -0.06 20.82 1.71
N LEU A 87 -0.83 21.10 2.77
CA LEU A 87 -1.56 22.36 2.90
C LEU A 87 -0.65 23.60 2.84
N SER A 88 0.62 23.47 3.23
CA SER A 88 1.63 24.53 3.11
C SER A 88 2.07 24.81 1.66
N GLY A 89 1.64 23.98 0.70
CA GLY A 89 2.03 24.06 -0.71
C GLY A 89 3.27 23.24 -1.07
N SER A 90 3.93 22.59 -0.11
CA SER A 90 5.05 21.68 -0.42
C SER A 90 4.55 20.35 -0.97
N VAL A 91 5.40 19.69 -1.77
CA VAL A 91 5.13 18.37 -2.35
C VAL A 91 6.16 17.38 -1.83
N ILE A 92 5.68 16.26 -1.31
CA ILE A 92 6.52 15.14 -0.85
C ILE A 92 6.22 13.94 -1.73
N VAL A 93 7.26 13.31 -2.25
CA VAL A 93 7.14 12.05 -3.00
C VAL A 93 7.82 10.95 -2.21
N VAL A 94 7.08 9.91 -1.88
CA VAL A 94 7.58 8.72 -1.17
C VAL A 94 7.51 7.55 -2.13
N SER A 95 8.66 6.94 -2.45
CA SER A 95 8.67 5.74 -3.28
C SER A 95 8.51 4.50 -2.39
N ILE A 96 7.39 3.79 -2.56
CA ILE A 96 7.02 2.61 -1.77
C ILE A 96 7.80 1.36 -2.23
N LYS A 97 8.44 1.41 -3.40
CA LYS A 97 9.17 0.27 -4.00
C LYS A 97 10.17 -0.38 -3.03
N LYS A 98 10.82 0.40 -2.17
CA LYS A 98 11.78 -0.13 -1.18
C LYS A 98 11.11 -0.99 -0.10
N ASN A 99 9.90 -0.63 0.34
CA ASN A 99 9.15 -1.39 1.34
C ASN A 99 8.73 -2.79 0.82
N LEU A 100 8.64 -2.95 -0.50
CA LEU A 100 8.22 -4.20 -1.15
C LEU A 100 9.37 -5.17 -1.40
N ILE A 101 10.62 -4.72 -1.35
CA ILE A 101 11.80 -5.50 -1.77
C ILE A 101 12.61 -5.98 -0.55
N SER A 102 12.45 -5.37 0.63
CA SER A 102 12.97 -5.89 1.90
C SER A 102 12.41 -5.09 3.08
N PRO A 103 11.88 -5.72 4.15
CA PRO A 103 11.86 -5.05 5.45
C PRO A 103 13.33 -4.92 5.88
N GLU A 104 13.86 -3.70 5.96
CA GLU A 104 15.17 -3.49 6.58
C GLU A 104 15.10 -4.02 8.02
N ASN A 105 15.75 -5.16 8.25
CA ASN A 105 16.09 -5.68 9.58
C ASN A 105 17.28 -4.91 10.14
#